data_AF-A0A452SIK1-F1
#
_entry.id   AF-A0A452SIK1-F1
#
_cell.length_a   1.000
_cell.length_b   1.000
_cell.length_c   1.000
_cell.angle_alpha   90.00
_cell.angle_beta   90.00
_cell.angle_gamma   90.00
#
_symmetry.space_group_name_H-M   'P 1'
#
loop_
_entity.id
_entity.type
_entity.pdbx_description
1 polymer ?
#
loop_
_entity_poly.entity_id
_entity_poly.type
_entity_poly.pdbx_seq_one_letter_code
_entity_poly.pdbx_strand_id
1 'polypeptide(L)' 'MSFFLTWIKAMFFIALAFPRYSETSFEPLSEIHQVQPSCDVYIQQSHFCTREKDPVCATNGQTYSNTCVFCVEQL' A
#
# COMPACT_ATOMS: atom_id res chain seq x y z
N MET A 1 -30.78 -19.97 -33.28
CA MET A 1 -29.60 -19.09 -33.38
C MET A 1 -29.58 -17.91 -32.39
N SER A 2 -30.71 -17.56 -31.73
CA SER A 2 -30.77 -16.33 -30.90
C SER A 2 -30.25 -16.50 -29.47
N PHE A 3 -30.40 -17.70 -28.88
CA PHE A 3 -30.11 -17.94 -27.46
C PHE A 3 -28.61 -17.79 -27.12
N PHE A 4 -27.74 -18.30 -27.98
CA PHE A 4 -26.29 -18.23 -27.80
C PHE A 4 -25.75 -16.80 -27.92
N LEU A 5 -26.30 -15.99 -28.83
CA LEU A 5 -25.86 -14.60 -29.03
C LEU A 5 -26.23 -13.70 -27.85
N THR A 6 -27.39 -13.95 -27.24
CA THR A 6 -27.82 -13.25 -26.02
C THR A 6 -26.95 -13.61 -24.83
N TRP A 7 -26.59 -14.88 -24.67
CA TRP A 7 -25.73 -15.32 -23.58
C TRP A 7 -24.30 -14.79 -23.70
N ILE A 8 -23.73 -14.81 -24.92
CA ILE A 8 -22.41 -14.21 -25.18
C ILE A 8 -22.41 -12.72 -24.83
N LYS A 9 -23.42 -11.96 -25.26
CA LYS A 9 -23.56 -10.54 -24.89
C LYS A 9 -23.63 -10.35 -23.37
N ALA A 10 -24.42 -11.15 -22.65
CA ALA A 10 -24.52 -11.06 -21.20
C ALA A 10 -23.17 -11.29 -20.49
N MET A 11 -22.38 -12.26 -20.94
CA MET A 11 -21.04 -12.53 -20.37
C MET A 11 -20.08 -11.36 -20.58
N PHE A 12 -20.11 -10.71 -21.75
CA PHE A 12 -19.30 -9.51 -22.00
C PHE A 12 -19.71 -8.33 -21.11
N PHE A 13 -21.00 -8.09 -20.89
CA PHE A 13 -21.47 -7.04 -19.99
C PHE A 13 -21.07 -7.29 -18.53
N ILE A 14 -21.15 -8.55 -18.07
CA ILE A 14 -20.70 -8.95 -16.73
C ILE A 14 -19.18 -8.72 -16.61
N ALA A 15 -18.39 -9.21 -17.56
CA ALA A 15 -16.93 -9.07 -17.56
C ALA A 15 -16.45 -7.61 -17.63
N LEU A 16 -17.20 -6.70 -18.27
CA LEU A 16 -16.88 -5.26 -18.32
C LEU A 16 -17.32 -4.50 -17.06
N ALA A 17 -18.31 -5.02 -16.32
CA ALA A 17 -18.73 -4.45 -15.04
C ALA A 17 -17.80 -4.85 -13.88
N PHE A 18 -17.16 -6.02 -13.95
CA PHE A 18 -16.21 -6.52 -12.94
C PHE A 18 -15.04 -5.55 -12.64
N PRO A 19 -14.31 -5.01 -13.65
CA PRO A 19 -13.22 -4.07 -13.44
C PRO A 19 -13.61 -2.78 -12.73
N ARG A 20 -14.88 -2.34 -12.86
CA ARG A 20 -15.39 -1.12 -12.22
C ARG A 20 -15.73 -1.32 -10.74
N TYR A 21 -16.02 -2.55 -10.32
CA TYR A 21 -16.35 -2.87 -8.93
C TYR A 21 -15.12 -3.18 -8.08
N SER A 22 -14.04 -3.67 -8.69
CA SER A 22 -12.76 -3.91 -7.99
C SER A 22 -12.09 -2.63 -7.47
N GLU A 23 -12.43 -1.47 -8.05
CA GLU A 23 -11.90 -0.17 -7.66
C GLU A 23 -12.61 0.39 -6.40
N THR A 24 -13.81 -0.09 -6.06
CA THR A 24 -14.61 0.45 -4.94
C THR A 24 -14.42 -0.28 -3.62
N SER A 25 -13.65 -1.38 -3.59
CA SER A 25 -13.33 -2.11 -2.34
C SER A 25 -12.08 -1.59 -1.63
N PHE A 26 -11.38 -0.61 -2.20
CA PHE A 26 -10.34 0.12 -1.47
C PHE A 26 -10.99 1.27 -0.71
N GLU A 27 -11.68 0.94 0.38
CA GLU A 27 -11.78 1.88 1.48
C GLU A 27 -10.36 1.96 2.07
N PRO A 28 -9.64 3.09 1.98
CA PRO A 28 -8.40 3.24 2.70
C PRO A 28 -8.78 3.36 4.18
N LEU A 29 -8.98 2.22 4.82
CA LEU A 29 -9.22 2.16 6.25
C LEU A 29 -7.91 2.59 6.92
N SER A 30 -8.01 3.74 7.59
CA SER A 30 -6.98 4.55 8.22
C SER A 30 -6.05 5.28 7.25
N GLU A 31 -6.12 6.62 7.31
CA GLU A 31 -4.97 7.51 7.22
C GLU A 31 -3.66 6.80 6.89
N ILE A 32 -3.29 6.74 5.60
CA ILE A 32 -1.88 6.98 5.30
C ILE A 32 -1.70 8.46 5.62
N HIS A 33 -1.52 8.73 6.91
CA HIS A 33 -0.68 9.81 7.34
C HIS A 33 0.62 9.60 6.57
N GLN A 34 0.78 10.27 5.44
CA GLN A 34 2.07 10.61 4.87
C GLN A 34 2.76 11.56 5.87
N VAL A 35 2.86 11.16 7.13
CA VAL A 35 3.82 11.76 8.02
C VAL A 35 5.11 11.09 7.66
N GLN A 36 5.91 11.89 6.95
CA GLN A 36 7.34 11.76 7.04
C GLN A 36 7.67 11.45 8.49
N PRO A 37 8.27 10.28 8.77
CA PRO A 37 8.64 9.95 10.13
C PRO A 37 9.54 11.05 10.69
N SER A 38 9.23 11.56 11.89
CA SER A 38 10.11 12.50 12.59
C SER A 38 11.34 11.74 13.08
N CYS A 39 12.46 11.99 12.41
CA CYS A 39 13.74 11.39 12.78
C CYS A 39 14.38 12.05 14.00
N ASP A 40 13.82 13.17 14.48
CA ASP A 40 14.32 13.93 15.63
C ASP A 40 14.37 13.09 16.91
N VAL A 41 13.43 12.15 17.05
CA VAL A 41 13.34 11.22 18.19
C VAL A 41 14.51 10.23 18.20
N TYR A 42 15.07 9.90 17.04
CA TYR A 42 16.11 8.87 16.89
C TYR A 42 17.53 9.42 16.85
N ILE A 43 17.71 10.76 16.87
CA ILE A 43 19.03 11.43 16.85
C ILE A 43 19.94 10.91 17.97
N GLN A 44 19.39 10.59 19.14
CA GLN A 44 20.17 10.11 20.28
C GLN A 44 20.29 8.57 20.36
N GLN A 45 19.60 7.83 19.48
CA GLN A 45 19.46 6.38 19.50
C GLN A 45 20.09 5.70 18.26
N SER A 46 21.08 6.34 17.64
CA SER A 46 21.74 5.91 16.41
C SER A 46 22.27 4.46 16.40
N HIS A 47 22.38 3.81 17.56
CA HIS A 47 22.94 2.47 17.69
C HIS A 47 21.94 1.40 18.15
N PHE A 48 20.70 1.75 18.51
CA PHE A 48 19.74 0.78 19.06
C PHE A 48 18.31 1.02 18.54
N CYS A 49 17.93 0.25 17.52
CA CYS A 49 16.53 0.13 17.09
C CYS A 49 15.89 -1.14 17.66
N THR A 50 14.61 -1.05 18.03
CA THR A 50 13.81 -2.23 18.38
C THR A 50 13.59 -3.12 17.15
N ARG A 51 13.25 -4.40 17.39
CA ARG A 51 12.92 -5.36 16.32
C ARG A 51 11.44 -5.37 15.98
N GLU A 52 10.75 -4.27 16.27
CA GLU A 52 9.36 -4.08 15.85
C GLU A 52 9.29 -4.07 14.32
N LYS A 53 8.23 -4.68 13.79
CA LYS A 53 8.00 -4.80 12.36
C LYS A 53 6.91 -3.81 11.95
N ASP A 54 7.34 -2.65 11.52
CA ASP A 54 6.50 -1.54 11.08
C ASP A 54 7.09 -0.93 9.79
N PRO A 55 6.89 -1.60 8.64
CA PRO A 55 7.71 -1.34 7.46
C PRO A 55 7.49 0.05 6.86
N VAL A 56 8.59 0.75 6.56
CA VAL A 56 8.59 2.07 5.91
C VAL A 56 9.08 1.96 4.48
N CYS A 57 8.23 2.34 3.52
CA CYS A 57 8.57 2.41 2.11
C CYS A 57 9.21 3.77 1.78
N ALA A 58 10.50 3.78 1.45
CA ALA A 58 11.21 5.00 1.12
C ALA A 58 11.17 5.31 -0.38
N THR A 59 11.39 6.57 -0.73
CA THR A 59 11.42 7.05 -2.13
C THR A 59 12.61 6.51 -2.92
N ASN A 60 13.64 6.00 -2.25
CA ASN A 60 14.77 5.31 -2.86
C ASN A 60 14.44 3.86 -3.32
N GLY A 61 13.19 3.43 -3.16
CA GLY A 61 12.74 2.08 -3.53
C GLY A 61 13.12 0.99 -2.52
N GLN A 62 13.71 1.35 -1.38
CA GLN A 62 14.01 0.43 -0.29
C GLN A 62 12.89 0.43 0.75
N THR A 63 12.65 -0.73 1.36
CA THR A 63 11.73 -0.87 2.50
C THR A 63 12.54 -1.13 3.76
N TYR A 64 12.34 -0.29 4.77
CA TYR A 64 13.01 -0.40 6.06
C TYR A 64 12.12 -1.12 7.06
N SER A 65 12.70 -1.92 7.94
CA SER A 65 11.95 -2.76 8.89
C SER A 65 11.10 -1.97 9.87
N ASN A 66 11.56 -0.76 10.24
CA ASN A 66 10.83 0.21 11.05
C ASN A 66 11.40 1.62 10.86
N THR A 67 10.66 2.59 11.40
CA THR A 67 11.02 4.01 11.36
C THR A 67 12.39 4.33 11.95
N CYS A 68 12.79 3.68 13.04
CA CYS A 68 14.12 3.87 13.63
C CYS A 68 15.21 3.49 12.63
N VAL A 69 15.12 2.29 12.04
CA VAL A 69 16.11 1.81 11.07
C VAL A 69 16.17 2.74 9.85
N PHE A 70 15.02 3.22 9.37
CA PHE A 70 14.99 4.23 8.31
C PHE A 70 15.75 5.50 8.70
N CYS A 71 15.48 6.07 9.89
CA CYS A 71 16.10 7.32 10.31
C CYS A 71 17.61 7.19 10.58
N VAL A 72 18.07 6.06 11.12
CA VAL A 72 19.50 5.79 11.35
C VAL A 72 20.28 5.70 10.04
N GLU A 73 19.69 5.15 8.99
CA GLU A 73 20.32 5.01 7.67
C GLU A 73 20.32 6.33 6.86
N GLN A 74 19.60 7.36 7.33
CA GLN A 74 19.46 8.67 6.68
C GLN A 74 20.30 9.78 7.34
N LEU A 75 20.95 9.48 8.49
CA LEU A 75 21.87 10.34 9.23
C LEU A 75 23.33 10.10 8.78
#